data_AF-D6Y2P0-F1
#
_entry.id   AF-D6Y2P0-F1
#
_cell.length_a   1.000
_cell.length_b   1.000
_cell.length_c   1.000
_cell.angle_alpha   90.00
_cell.angle_beta   90.00
_cell.angle_gamma   90.00
#
_symmetry.space_group_name_H-M   'P 1'
#
loop_
_entity.id
_entity.type
_entity.pdbx_description
1 polymer ?
#
loop_
_entity_poly.entity_id
_entity_poly.type
_entity_poly.pdbx_seq_one_letter_code
_entity_poly.pdbx_strand_id
1 'polypeptide(L)'
;MVFIPALWPTGINYRKVGEKPFILEEDFCPRTAHRHGNHTAPPLTACEAGNVGNATPYRAVDRRRMLAAAALGREVAPLEPAPGDVAPYGTVRGSIIDVSPHLIVVEDDAGEEHRLVIAPWATAWRGAPIAPAELPLRANVIIRALHGGTVADRVWADITRITGTIRSVSGNRDLTIELDCGPHRRPRSVVVPYRATGRIRVRHPQLEPGYLFDAIGMIDEGTTLALLPATSQPPYRANAVPPPPPAYRGVQPTISGTAVWGDFEEYGVAYPMLEPGDAGCEDAGVSCTGLPYLSLGSVLHVLNECDRRGNRLPIVACGCVAGRFCDRCLECGTSERGRIVELSTTAYVELGGELTKGCFNVRVGLG
;
A
#
# COMPACT_ATOMS: atom_id res chain seq x y z
N MET A 1 40.42 -52.24 -17.95
CA MET A 1 40.94 -52.16 -19.34
C MET A 1 39.75 -51.79 -20.21
N VAL A 2 39.65 -50.65 -20.89
CA VAL A 2 40.70 -49.85 -21.54
C VAL A 2 40.45 -48.34 -21.30
N PHE A 3 41.55 -47.66 -21.04
CA PHE A 3 41.76 -46.21 -20.91
C PHE A 3 42.03 -45.60 -22.29
N ILE A 4 41.72 -44.30 -22.49
CA ILE A 4 42.63 -43.22 -22.94
C ILE A 4 41.83 -41.98 -23.45
N PRO A 5 42.33 -40.74 -23.27
CA PRO A 5 41.55 -39.53 -22.94
C PRO A 5 41.82 -38.29 -23.86
N ALA A 6 41.43 -37.11 -23.33
CA ALA A 6 41.84 -35.73 -23.65
C ALA A 6 41.01 -35.02 -24.76
N LEU A 7 40.64 -33.73 -24.66
CA LEU A 7 41.45 -32.53 -24.37
C LEU A 7 40.59 -31.37 -23.80
N TRP A 8 41.19 -30.61 -22.89
CA TRP A 8 40.81 -29.25 -22.48
C TRP A 8 41.43 -28.21 -23.44
N PRO A 9 40.83 -27.01 -23.59
CA PRO A 9 41.57 -25.81 -23.98
C PRO A 9 41.71 -24.84 -22.80
N THR A 10 42.98 -24.58 -22.47
CA THR A 10 43.46 -23.45 -21.67
C THR A 10 43.65 -22.20 -22.54
N GLY A 11 43.51 -21.02 -21.94
CA GLY A 11 44.25 -19.82 -22.35
C GLY A 11 43.44 -18.77 -23.12
N ILE A 12 42.85 -17.81 -22.39
CA ILE A 12 42.55 -16.49 -22.94
C ILE A 12 43.46 -15.47 -22.25
N ASN A 13 44.23 -14.76 -23.08
CA ASN A 13 45.18 -13.73 -22.75
C ASN A 13 44.50 -12.48 -22.16
N TYR A 14 44.94 -12.05 -20.97
CA TYR A 14 44.68 -10.71 -20.45
C TYR A 14 45.58 -9.70 -21.18
N ARG A 15 44.99 -8.82 -21.99
CA ARG A 15 45.65 -7.64 -22.53
C ARG A 15 45.37 -6.46 -21.58
N LYS A 16 46.41 -6.00 -20.88
CA LYS A 16 46.42 -4.72 -20.15
C LYS A 16 46.08 -3.58 -21.11
N VAL A 17 45.01 -2.84 -20.83
CA VAL A 17 44.75 -1.52 -21.41
C VAL A 17 44.66 -0.55 -20.23
N GLY A 18 45.41 0.55 -20.34
CA GLY A 18 45.81 1.41 -19.24
C GLY A 18 44.67 2.11 -18.51
N GLU A 19 44.87 2.22 -17.20
CA GLU A 19 44.17 3.12 -16.30
C GLU A 19 44.37 4.57 -16.75
N LYS A 20 43.26 5.29 -16.98
CA LYS A 20 43.20 6.74 -16.82
C LYS A 20 42.23 7.00 -15.67
N PRO A 21 42.64 7.67 -14.59
CA PRO A 21 41.70 8.11 -13.57
C PRO A 21 40.87 9.28 -14.13
N PHE A 22 39.55 9.12 -14.10
CA PHE A 22 38.60 10.19 -14.30
C PHE A 22 38.52 10.96 -12.97
N ILE A 23 39.01 12.20 -12.99
CA ILE A 23 38.93 13.15 -11.88
C ILE A 23 37.49 13.67 -11.86
N LEU A 24 36.74 13.39 -10.80
CA LEU A 24 35.60 14.20 -10.42
C LEU A 24 36.13 15.26 -9.45
N GLU A 25 35.93 16.52 -9.82
CA GLU A 25 36.23 17.70 -9.02
C GLU A 25 35.53 17.58 -7.66
N GLU A 26 36.33 17.41 -6.60
CA GLU A 26 35.88 17.61 -5.22
C GLU A 26 35.93 19.11 -4.90
N ASP A 27 34.84 19.58 -4.31
CA ASP A 27 34.66 20.93 -3.79
C ASP A 27 35.82 21.36 -2.89
N PHE A 28 36.51 22.39 -3.36
CA PHE A 28 37.62 23.03 -2.71
C PHE A 28 37.12 23.87 -1.53
N CYS A 29 37.29 23.39 -0.30
CA CYS A 29 37.14 24.22 0.91
C CYS A 29 38.50 24.33 1.62
N PRO A 30 39.23 25.45 1.51
CA PRO A 30 40.56 25.55 2.09
C PRO A 30 40.47 25.70 3.62
N ARG A 31 41.10 24.77 4.34
CA ARG A 31 41.40 24.94 5.77
C ARG A 31 42.46 26.03 5.92
N THR A 32 42.06 27.24 6.30
CA THR A 32 42.98 28.28 6.77
C THR A 32 43.37 28.05 8.22
N ALA A 33 44.68 28.06 8.43
CA ALA A 33 45.38 27.92 9.70
C ALA A 33 45.08 29.04 10.69
N HIS A 34 45.10 28.68 11.98
CA HIS A 34 45.10 29.60 13.11
C HIS A 34 46.24 30.62 13.04
N ARG A 35 45.91 31.91 13.06
CA ARG A 35 46.80 32.95 13.58
C ARG A 35 46.00 34.08 14.22
N HIS A 36 46.44 34.49 15.41
CA HIS A 36 45.90 35.56 16.24
C HIS A 36 45.75 36.91 15.51
N GLY A 37 44.66 37.62 15.82
CA GLY A 37 44.51 39.04 15.51
C GLY A 37 43.07 39.52 15.76
N ASN A 38 42.87 40.26 16.85
CA ASN A 38 41.64 40.98 17.18
C ASN A 38 41.21 41.90 16.03
N HIS A 39 39.96 41.82 15.57
CA HIS A 39 39.13 42.99 15.22
C HIS A 39 37.66 42.55 15.04
N THR A 40 36.77 43.37 15.59
CA THR A 40 35.31 43.27 15.64
C THR A 40 34.65 43.38 14.26
N ALA A 41 33.72 42.47 13.94
CA ALA A 41 32.80 42.52 12.80
C ALA A 41 31.43 41.90 13.18
N PRO A 42 30.32 42.31 12.55
CA PRO A 42 28.95 42.19 13.07
C PRO A 42 28.35 40.76 12.94
N PRO A 43 27.24 40.44 13.63
CA PRO A 43 26.72 39.08 13.66
C PRO A 43 26.17 38.67 12.29
N LEU A 44 26.68 37.56 11.77
CA LEU A 44 26.11 36.87 10.61
C LEU A 44 24.79 36.24 11.03
N THR A 45 23.73 36.81 10.45
CA THR A 45 22.40 36.26 10.28
C THR A 45 22.41 34.78 9.92
N ALA A 46 21.42 34.09 10.51
CA ALA A 46 20.98 32.72 10.27
C ALA A 46 21.35 32.13 8.90
N CYS A 47 22.07 31.01 8.92
CA CYS A 47 21.85 29.98 7.92
C CYS A 47 20.45 29.42 8.20
N GLU A 48 19.44 29.98 7.53
CA GLU A 48 18.12 29.38 7.42
C GLU A 48 18.31 27.94 6.93
N ALA A 49 17.94 26.99 7.79
CA ALA A 49 17.76 25.61 7.41
C ALA A 49 16.79 25.60 6.24
N GLY A 50 17.31 25.28 5.05
CA GLY A 50 16.53 25.10 3.84
C GLY A 50 15.39 24.14 4.13
N ASN A 51 14.21 24.74 4.14
CA ASN A 51 12.91 24.11 4.27
C ASN A 51 12.88 22.85 3.38
N VAL A 52 12.90 21.66 3.99
CA VAL A 52 12.66 20.39 3.29
C VAL A 52 11.18 20.40 2.93
N GLY A 53 10.88 21.14 1.86
CA GLY A 53 9.54 21.25 1.32
C GLY A 53 9.07 19.86 0.94
N ASN A 54 7.93 19.47 1.51
CA ASN A 54 7.18 18.26 1.20
C ASN A 54 7.18 17.97 -0.31
N ALA A 55 8.12 17.15 -0.76
CA ALA A 55 7.99 16.49 -2.03
C ALA A 55 6.85 15.50 -1.84
N THR A 56 5.72 15.73 -2.51
CA THR A 56 4.61 14.77 -2.58
C THR A 56 5.21 13.38 -2.82
N PRO A 57 4.93 12.38 -1.97
CA PRO A 57 5.62 11.08 -1.97
C PRO A 57 5.63 10.37 -3.33
N TYR A 58 4.64 10.64 -4.19
CA TYR A 58 4.64 10.23 -5.61
C TYR A 58 5.92 10.65 -6.36
N ARG A 59 6.37 11.90 -6.21
CA ARG A 59 7.61 12.42 -6.82
C ARG A 59 8.86 11.73 -6.25
N ALA A 60 8.83 11.29 -5.00
CA ALA A 60 9.94 10.57 -4.39
C ALA A 60 10.05 9.14 -4.92
N VAL A 61 8.92 8.45 -5.10
CA VAL A 61 8.84 7.10 -5.68
C VAL A 61 9.26 7.09 -7.14
N ASP A 62 8.73 7.99 -7.96
CA ASP A 62 9.11 8.09 -9.38
C ASP A 62 10.58 8.42 -9.56
N ARG A 63 11.09 9.38 -8.76
CA ARG A 63 12.52 9.71 -8.77
C ARG A 63 13.36 8.48 -8.39
N ARG A 64 12.97 7.73 -7.37
CA ARG A 64 13.68 6.49 -6.97
C ARG A 64 13.68 5.45 -8.08
N ARG A 65 12.53 5.25 -8.76
CA ARG A 65 12.44 4.36 -9.93
C ARG A 65 13.38 4.79 -11.04
N MET A 66 13.41 6.08 -11.36
CA MET A 66 14.33 6.64 -12.36
C MET A 66 15.80 6.43 -11.98
N LEU A 67 16.16 6.69 -10.73
CA LEU A 67 17.54 6.51 -10.23
C LEU A 67 17.95 5.04 -10.23
N ALA A 68 17.07 4.14 -9.79
CA ALA A 68 17.34 2.70 -9.79
C ALA A 68 17.50 2.16 -11.22
N ALA A 69 16.64 2.58 -12.15
CA ALA A 69 16.75 2.23 -13.56
C ALA A 69 18.09 2.72 -14.15
N ALA A 70 18.45 3.98 -13.90
CA ALA A 70 19.72 4.55 -14.34
C ALA A 70 20.94 3.80 -13.76
N ALA A 71 20.92 3.48 -12.47
CA ALA A 71 22.00 2.75 -11.80
C ALA A 71 22.16 1.32 -12.33
N LEU A 72 21.07 0.68 -12.74
CA LEU A 72 21.06 -0.68 -13.30
C LEU A 72 21.24 -0.71 -14.83
N GLY A 73 21.39 0.45 -15.48
CA GLY A 73 21.46 0.55 -16.95
C GLY A 73 20.19 0.07 -17.65
N ARG A 74 19.02 0.28 -17.03
CA ARG A 74 17.70 -0.11 -17.54
C ARG A 74 16.89 1.13 -17.89
N GLU A 75 15.98 0.98 -18.86
CA GLU A 75 14.94 1.98 -19.09
C GLU A 75 13.84 1.86 -18.04
N VAL A 76 13.21 3.00 -17.70
CA VAL A 76 12.04 3.00 -16.83
C VAL A 76 10.87 2.45 -17.63
N ALA A 77 10.53 1.19 -17.40
CA ALA A 77 9.39 0.57 -18.06
C ALA A 77 8.07 1.24 -17.61
N PRO A 78 7.12 1.45 -18.54
CA PRO A 78 5.74 1.78 -18.20
C PRO A 78 5.14 0.76 -17.23
N LEU A 79 4.31 1.25 -16.30
CA LEU A 79 3.54 0.41 -15.39
C LEU A 79 2.29 -0.09 -16.10
N GLU A 80 2.48 -0.93 -17.12
CA GLU A 80 1.40 -1.55 -17.86
C GLU A 80 1.09 -2.96 -17.33
N PRO A 81 -0.16 -3.43 -17.45
CA PRO A 81 -0.52 -4.81 -17.13
C PRO A 81 0.36 -5.82 -17.86
N ALA A 82 0.64 -6.96 -17.22
CA ALA A 82 1.44 -7.99 -17.85
C ALA A 82 0.68 -8.65 -19.02
N PRO A 83 1.37 -9.12 -20.07
CA PRO A 83 0.72 -9.82 -21.18
C PRO A 83 -0.06 -11.05 -20.70
N GLY A 84 -1.33 -11.13 -21.06
CA GLY A 84 -2.21 -12.24 -20.69
C GLY A 84 -3.05 -12.03 -19.42
N ASP A 85 -2.82 -10.93 -18.70
CA ASP A 85 -3.70 -10.52 -17.61
C ASP A 85 -4.98 -9.86 -18.15
N VAL A 86 -6.06 -9.98 -17.40
CA VAL A 86 -7.27 -9.18 -17.67
C VAL A 86 -6.96 -7.73 -17.28
N ALA A 87 -7.25 -6.79 -18.17
CA ALA A 87 -7.02 -5.37 -17.93
C ALA A 87 -7.72 -4.91 -16.63
N PRO A 88 -7.15 -3.98 -15.86
CA PRO A 88 -7.83 -3.44 -14.68
C PRO A 88 -9.15 -2.73 -15.03
N TYR A 89 -10.05 -2.60 -14.07
CA TYR A 89 -11.23 -1.74 -14.21
C TYR A 89 -10.82 -0.27 -14.29
N GLY A 90 -11.70 0.56 -14.86
CA GLY A 90 -11.60 2.00 -14.65
C GLY A 90 -12.05 2.34 -13.23
N THR A 91 -11.47 3.37 -12.63
CA THR A 91 -11.87 3.83 -11.29
C THR A 91 -11.93 5.35 -11.28
N VAL A 92 -12.98 5.90 -10.68
CA VAL A 92 -13.14 7.34 -10.45
C VAL A 92 -13.18 7.59 -8.95
N ARG A 93 -12.38 8.55 -8.47
CA ARG A 93 -12.32 8.98 -7.07
C ARG A 93 -12.60 10.48 -7.01
N GLY A 94 -13.37 10.92 -6.02
CA GLY A 94 -13.62 12.34 -5.79
C GLY A 94 -14.82 12.58 -4.88
N SER A 95 -15.38 13.78 -4.91
CA SER A 95 -16.58 14.16 -4.15
C SER A 95 -17.82 14.25 -5.05
N ILE A 96 -18.97 13.80 -4.56
CA ILE A 96 -20.22 13.88 -5.33
C ILE A 96 -20.65 15.35 -5.44
N ILE A 97 -20.85 15.84 -6.66
CA ILE A 97 -21.40 17.18 -6.91
C ILE A 97 -22.86 17.15 -7.39
N ASP A 98 -23.26 16.08 -8.07
CA ASP A 98 -24.64 15.82 -8.48
C ASP A 98 -24.91 14.32 -8.59
N VAL A 99 -26.14 13.90 -8.29
CA VAL A 99 -26.55 12.50 -8.40
C VAL A 99 -28.03 12.37 -8.70
N SER A 100 -28.36 11.50 -9.65
CA SER A 100 -29.71 11.15 -10.07
C SER A 100 -29.82 9.64 -10.26
N PRO A 101 -31.01 9.07 -10.53
CA PRO A 101 -31.16 7.63 -10.78
C PRO A 101 -30.32 7.05 -11.94
N HIS A 102 -29.86 7.89 -12.88
CA HIS A 102 -29.17 7.44 -14.09
C HIS A 102 -27.79 8.07 -14.31
N LEU A 103 -27.43 9.08 -13.52
CA LEU A 103 -26.19 9.83 -13.68
C LEU A 103 -25.62 10.18 -12.31
N ILE A 104 -24.31 10.03 -12.16
CA ILE A 104 -23.54 10.57 -11.03
C ILE A 104 -22.43 11.46 -11.57
N VAL A 105 -22.22 12.60 -10.92
CA VAL A 105 -21.16 13.54 -11.26
C VAL A 105 -20.24 13.70 -10.05
N VAL A 106 -18.96 13.50 -10.29
CA VAL A 106 -17.91 13.51 -9.27
C VAL A 106 -16.86 14.55 -9.63
N GLU A 107 -16.44 15.35 -8.67
CA GLU A 107 -15.30 16.26 -8.78
C GLU A 107 -14.08 15.60 -8.13
N ASP A 108 -13.01 15.40 -8.89
CA ASP A 108 -11.77 14.80 -8.37
C ASP A 108 -10.90 15.81 -7.59
N ASP A 109 -9.76 15.33 -7.07
CA ASP A 109 -8.84 16.16 -6.28
C ASP A 109 -8.16 17.27 -7.11
N ALA A 110 -8.20 17.18 -8.45
CA ALA A 110 -7.73 18.23 -9.36
C ALA A 110 -8.83 19.25 -9.73
N GLY A 111 -10.06 19.01 -9.29
CA GLY A 111 -11.23 19.83 -9.64
C GLY A 111 -11.84 19.48 -11.00
N GLU A 112 -11.48 18.34 -11.61
CA GLU A 112 -12.09 17.90 -12.86
C GLU A 112 -13.43 17.19 -12.59
N GLU A 113 -14.45 17.52 -13.39
CA GLU A 113 -15.76 16.88 -13.33
C GLU A 113 -15.79 15.60 -14.17
N HIS A 114 -16.11 14.49 -13.52
CA HIS A 114 -16.34 13.18 -14.14
C HIS A 114 -17.83 12.87 -14.13
N ARG A 115 -18.42 12.66 -15.31
CA ARG A 115 -19.85 12.34 -15.48
C ARG A 115 -20.00 10.88 -15.87
N LEU A 116 -20.63 10.09 -15.00
CA LEU A 116 -20.80 8.66 -15.20
C LEU A 116 -22.27 8.29 -15.29
N VAL A 117 -22.61 7.49 -16.29
CA VAL A 117 -23.93 6.83 -16.36
C VAL A 117 -23.99 5.73 -15.31
N ILE A 118 -25.05 5.72 -14.51
CA ILE A 118 -25.25 4.67 -13.51
C ILE A 118 -25.83 3.43 -14.21
N ALA A 119 -25.11 2.31 -14.15
CA ALA A 119 -25.62 1.07 -14.70
C ALA A 119 -26.90 0.64 -13.97
N PRO A 120 -27.89 0.01 -14.64
CA PRO A 120 -29.13 -0.42 -14.00
C PRO A 120 -28.95 -1.40 -12.84
N TRP A 121 -27.84 -2.13 -12.79
CA TRP A 121 -27.48 -3.06 -11.73
C TRP A 121 -26.46 -2.49 -10.73
N ALA A 122 -26.11 -1.20 -10.87
CA ALA A 122 -25.11 -0.59 -10.02
C ALA A 122 -25.59 -0.58 -8.57
N THR A 123 -24.66 -0.85 -7.65
CA THR A 123 -24.96 -0.78 -6.21
C THR A 123 -24.13 0.30 -5.55
N ALA A 124 -24.70 0.94 -4.54
CA ALA A 124 -23.95 1.83 -3.67
C ALA A 124 -23.86 1.30 -2.23
N TRP A 125 -22.82 1.71 -1.53
CA TRP A 125 -22.63 1.44 -0.11
C TRP A 125 -22.19 2.71 0.63
N ARG A 126 -22.86 3.00 1.75
CA ARG A 126 -22.46 4.01 2.74
C ARG A 126 -22.83 3.50 4.13
N GLY A 127 -21.94 2.71 4.72
CA GLY A 127 -22.20 2.00 5.98
C GLY A 127 -23.18 0.82 5.90
N ALA A 128 -24.08 0.84 4.92
CA ALA A 128 -24.97 -0.24 4.51
C ALA A 128 -25.24 -0.11 2.99
N PRO A 129 -25.78 -1.15 2.33
CA PRO A 129 -26.27 -1.03 0.97
C PRO A 129 -27.32 0.09 0.85
N ILE A 130 -27.19 0.93 -0.16
CA ILE A 130 -28.07 2.07 -0.43
C ILE A 130 -28.26 2.22 -1.95
N ALA A 131 -29.34 2.85 -2.39
CA ALA A 131 -29.50 3.18 -3.80
C ALA A 131 -28.47 4.25 -4.21
N PRO A 132 -27.85 4.17 -5.41
CA PRO A 132 -26.90 5.19 -5.87
C PRO A 132 -27.45 6.62 -5.83
N ALA A 133 -28.72 6.81 -6.15
CA ALA A 133 -29.39 8.12 -6.15
C ALA A 133 -29.63 8.71 -4.75
N GLU A 134 -29.47 7.92 -3.68
CA GLU A 134 -29.64 8.36 -2.30
C GLU A 134 -28.29 8.73 -1.64
N LEU A 135 -27.19 8.66 -2.40
CA LEU A 135 -25.89 9.06 -1.89
C LEU A 135 -25.87 10.57 -1.59
N PRO A 136 -25.35 11.00 -0.42
CA PRO A 136 -25.29 12.41 -0.09
C PRO A 136 -24.37 13.17 -1.03
N LEU A 137 -24.77 14.39 -1.39
CA LEU A 137 -23.85 15.34 -2.02
C LEU A 137 -22.64 15.58 -1.10
N ARG A 138 -21.49 15.84 -1.72
CA ARG A 138 -20.19 16.04 -1.06
C ARG A 138 -19.62 14.82 -0.33
N ALA A 139 -20.30 13.68 -0.37
CA ALA A 139 -19.70 12.42 0.06
C ALA A 139 -18.48 12.10 -0.82
N ASN A 140 -17.40 11.62 -0.19
CA ASN A 140 -16.22 11.17 -0.92
C ASN A 140 -16.49 9.77 -1.45
N VAL A 141 -16.27 9.55 -2.75
CA VAL A 141 -16.58 8.28 -3.41
C VAL A 141 -15.37 7.67 -4.07
N ILE A 142 -15.39 6.34 -4.08
CA ILE A 142 -14.65 5.51 -5.02
C ILE A 142 -15.68 4.79 -5.88
N ILE A 143 -15.54 4.91 -7.19
CA ILE A 143 -16.45 4.32 -8.16
C ILE A 143 -15.67 3.34 -9.02
N ARG A 144 -16.08 2.07 -9.00
CA ARG A 144 -15.67 1.12 -10.04
C ARG A 144 -16.45 1.45 -11.30
N ALA A 145 -15.73 1.73 -12.37
CA ALA A 145 -16.27 2.14 -13.65
C ALA A 145 -15.92 1.17 -14.79
N LEU A 146 -16.89 0.96 -15.67
CA LEU A 146 -16.77 0.18 -16.89
C LEU A 146 -16.59 1.11 -18.10
N HIS A 147 -16.32 0.53 -19.26
CA HIS A 147 -16.24 1.24 -20.55
C HIS A 147 -15.32 2.47 -20.50
N GLY A 148 -14.10 2.29 -19.97
CA GLY A 148 -13.10 3.36 -19.90
C GLY A 148 -13.45 4.49 -18.93
N GLY A 149 -14.22 4.21 -17.87
CA GLY A 149 -14.51 5.19 -16.82
C GLY A 149 -15.86 5.90 -16.96
N THR A 150 -16.69 5.52 -17.93
CA THR A 150 -17.93 6.27 -18.27
C THR A 150 -19.20 5.69 -17.65
N VAL A 151 -19.17 4.43 -17.20
CA VAL A 151 -20.34 3.73 -16.63
C VAL A 151 -20.03 3.27 -15.22
N ALA A 152 -20.75 3.78 -14.23
CA ALA A 152 -20.61 3.38 -12.83
C ALA A 152 -21.24 2.00 -12.57
N ASP A 153 -20.48 1.08 -11.99
CA ASP A 153 -20.91 -0.29 -11.63
C ASP A 153 -21.03 -0.47 -10.11
N ARG A 154 -20.06 0.03 -9.34
CA ARG A 154 -20.11 0.03 -7.86
C ARG A 154 -19.66 1.38 -7.33
N VAL A 155 -20.36 1.87 -6.32
CA VAL A 155 -20.04 3.13 -5.64
C VAL A 155 -19.88 2.87 -4.15
N TRP A 156 -18.74 3.25 -3.58
CA TRP A 156 -18.54 3.25 -2.13
C TRP A 156 -18.33 4.68 -1.67
N ALA A 157 -19.19 5.16 -0.78
CA ALA A 157 -19.17 6.50 -0.25
C ALA A 157 -18.66 6.52 1.20
N ASP A 158 -17.76 7.46 1.46
CA ASP A 158 -17.07 7.73 2.72
C ASP A 158 -16.43 6.49 3.36
N ILE A 159 -16.15 5.46 2.55
CA ILE A 159 -15.66 4.17 3.03
C ILE A 159 -14.23 4.32 3.54
N THR A 160 -13.93 3.66 4.66
CA THR A 160 -12.58 3.60 5.21
C THR A 160 -12.30 2.22 5.80
N ARG A 161 -11.03 1.82 5.76
CA ARG A 161 -10.56 0.63 6.46
C ARG A 161 -9.81 1.05 7.71
N ILE A 162 -10.14 0.37 8.79
CA ILE A 162 -9.68 0.65 10.12
C ILE A 162 -8.82 -0.52 10.55
N THR A 163 -7.50 -0.36 10.52
CA THR A 163 -6.56 -1.42 10.86
C THR A 163 -5.54 -0.89 11.88
N GLY A 164 -5.28 -1.66 12.94
CA GLY A 164 -4.30 -1.26 13.95
C GLY A 164 -4.25 -2.20 15.17
N THR A 165 -3.47 -1.80 16.16
CA THR A 165 -3.41 -2.45 17.48
C THR A 165 -4.28 -1.67 18.46
N ILE A 166 -5.15 -2.37 19.20
CA ILE A 166 -5.99 -1.76 20.22
C ILE A 166 -5.10 -1.20 21.34
N ARG A 167 -5.25 0.10 21.64
CA ARG A 167 -4.59 0.77 22.78
C ARG A 167 -5.53 0.88 23.98
N SER A 168 -6.78 1.21 23.74
CA SER A 168 -7.82 1.26 24.77
C SER A 168 -9.20 1.04 24.15
N VAL A 169 -10.14 0.61 24.99
CA VAL A 169 -11.56 0.48 24.66
C VAL A 169 -12.34 1.13 25.79
N SER A 170 -13.30 1.98 25.45
CA SER A 170 -14.16 2.68 26.40
C SER A 170 -15.59 2.80 25.88
N GLY A 171 -16.53 3.21 26.73
CA GLY A 171 -17.95 3.25 26.39
C GLY A 171 -18.69 1.95 26.71
N ASN A 172 -20.02 2.03 26.84
CA ASN A 172 -20.86 0.90 27.24
C ASN A 172 -21.86 0.48 26.15
N ARG A 173 -22.44 1.45 25.43
CA ARG A 173 -23.41 1.24 24.36
C ARG A 173 -22.69 1.29 23.02
N ASP A 174 -22.14 2.45 22.70
CA ASP A 174 -21.18 2.60 21.61
C ASP A 174 -19.78 2.45 22.21
N LEU A 175 -18.92 1.69 21.55
CA LEU A 175 -17.55 1.47 22.00
C LEU A 175 -16.63 2.44 21.27
N THR A 176 -15.82 3.19 21.99
CA THR A 176 -14.72 3.97 21.42
C THR A 176 -13.43 3.19 21.59
N ILE A 177 -12.75 2.94 20.47
CA ILE A 177 -11.50 2.17 20.38
C ILE A 177 -10.41 3.12 19.92
N GLU A 178 -9.35 3.26 20.72
CA GLU A 178 -8.14 3.95 20.30
C GLU A 178 -7.19 2.95 19.67
N LEU A 179 -6.73 3.24 18.45
CA LEU A 179 -5.87 2.35 17.67
C LEU A 179 -4.49 2.95 17.44
N ASP A 180 -3.48 2.11 17.61
CA ASP A 180 -2.17 2.28 17.02
C ASP A 180 -2.19 1.79 15.57
N CYS A 181 -2.19 2.70 14.61
CA CYS A 181 -2.16 2.35 13.19
C CYS A 181 -0.72 2.16 12.64
N GLY A 182 0.27 2.07 13.53
CA GLY A 182 1.67 1.94 13.18
C GLY A 182 2.35 3.29 12.89
N PRO A 183 3.66 3.30 12.67
CA PRO A 183 4.47 4.53 12.59
C PRO A 183 4.20 5.38 11.34
N HIS A 184 3.62 4.79 10.30
CA HIS A 184 3.31 5.47 9.04
C HIS A 184 1.89 6.02 8.98
N ARG A 185 1.08 5.74 10.00
CA ARG A 185 -0.31 6.21 10.06
C ARG A 185 -0.55 6.87 11.41
N ARG A 186 -1.32 7.95 11.41
CA ARG A 186 -1.69 8.59 12.67
C ARG A 186 -2.54 7.62 13.49
N PRO A 187 -2.43 7.64 14.84
CA PRO A 187 -3.39 6.98 15.71
C PRO A 187 -4.81 7.39 15.35
N ARG A 188 -5.75 6.45 15.46
CA ARG A 188 -7.17 6.68 15.12
C ARG A 188 -8.06 6.38 16.31
N SER A 189 -8.98 7.30 16.60
CA SER A 189 -10.11 7.06 17.48
C SER A 189 -11.30 6.59 16.64
N VAL A 190 -11.89 5.45 17.01
CA VAL A 190 -12.89 4.76 16.20
C VAL A 190 -14.09 4.42 17.07
N VAL A 191 -15.29 4.73 16.59
CA VAL A 191 -16.53 4.34 17.25
C VAL A 191 -17.07 3.07 16.60
N VAL A 192 -17.35 2.04 17.42
CA VAL A 192 -18.18 0.90 17.05
C VAL A 192 -19.59 1.17 17.56
N PRO A 193 -20.54 1.54 16.69
CA PRO A 193 -21.92 1.78 17.11
C PRO A 193 -22.52 0.51 17.71
N TYR A 194 -23.44 0.66 18.66
CA TYR A 194 -24.11 -0.45 19.37
C TYR A 194 -24.65 -1.52 18.40
N ARG A 195 -25.28 -1.08 17.29
CA ARG A 195 -25.82 -1.95 16.22
C ARG A 195 -24.76 -2.77 15.46
N ALA A 196 -23.49 -2.40 15.56
CA ALA A 196 -22.35 -3.08 14.97
C ALA A 196 -21.52 -3.87 15.99
N THR A 197 -21.68 -3.62 17.30
CA THR A 197 -20.89 -4.30 18.35
C THR A 197 -21.01 -5.82 18.27
N GLY A 198 -22.22 -6.37 18.11
CA GLY A 198 -22.42 -7.82 18.05
C GLY A 198 -21.62 -8.50 16.94
N ARG A 199 -21.71 -7.99 15.70
CA ARG A 199 -20.96 -8.53 14.56
C ARG A 199 -19.46 -8.32 14.66
N ILE A 200 -19.01 -7.20 15.22
CA ILE A 200 -17.59 -6.94 15.45
C ILE A 200 -17.04 -7.93 16.48
N ARG A 201 -17.73 -8.13 17.62
CA ARG A 201 -17.29 -9.04 18.70
C ARG A 201 -17.24 -10.51 18.28
N VAL A 202 -18.06 -10.94 17.33
CA VAL A 202 -17.99 -12.31 16.78
C VAL A 202 -16.64 -12.56 16.09
N ARG A 203 -16.12 -11.56 15.36
CA ARG A 203 -14.86 -11.67 14.63
C ARG A 203 -13.66 -11.13 15.41
N HIS A 204 -13.89 -10.30 16.41
CA HIS A 204 -12.91 -9.72 17.31
C HIS A 204 -13.29 -10.08 18.75
N PRO A 205 -13.11 -11.35 19.16
CA PRO A 205 -13.49 -11.80 20.50
C PRO A 205 -12.68 -11.10 21.60
N GLN A 206 -11.44 -10.68 21.31
CA GLN A 206 -10.55 -9.98 22.24
C GLN A 206 -10.48 -8.49 21.92
N LEU A 207 -11.51 -7.74 22.31
CA LEU A 207 -11.50 -6.26 22.25
C LEU A 207 -10.79 -5.68 23.47
N GLU A 208 -9.49 -5.94 23.58
CA GLU A 208 -8.65 -5.46 24.68
C GLU A 208 -7.28 -4.96 24.18
N PRO A 209 -6.57 -4.13 24.97
CA PRO A 209 -5.28 -3.59 24.56
C PRO A 209 -4.24 -4.64 24.16
N GLY A 210 -3.54 -4.38 23.06
CA GLY A 210 -2.48 -5.22 22.50
C GLY A 210 -2.96 -6.24 21.45
N TYR A 211 -4.27 -6.40 21.24
CA TYR A 211 -4.80 -7.22 20.14
C TYR A 211 -4.96 -6.41 18.85
N LEU A 212 -4.89 -7.11 17.73
CA LEU A 212 -5.11 -6.53 16.41
C LEU A 212 -6.60 -6.27 16.17
N PHE A 213 -6.91 -5.21 15.44
CA PHE A 213 -8.26 -4.83 15.04
C PHE A 213 -8.26 -4.51 13.55
N ASP A 214 -9.26 -5.03 12.82
CA ASP A 214 -9.44 -4.76 11.40
C ASP A 214 -10.92 -4.75 11.00
N ALA A 215 -11.40 -3.58 10.61
CA ALA A 215 -12.79 -3.33 10.29
C ALA A 215 -12.93 -2.47 9.04
N ILE A 216 -14.05 -2.63 8.34
CA ILE A 216 -14.52 -1.72 7.30
C ILE A 216 -15.59 -0.83 7.91
N GLY A 217 -15.50 0.44 7.58
CA GLY A 217 -16.26 1.50 8.21
C GLY A 217 -16.57 2.62 7.25
N MET A 218 -17.09 3.70 7.83
CA MET A 218 -17.28 4.96 7.11
C MET A 218 -16.81 6.13 7.95
N ILE A 219 -16.51 7.23 7.29
CA ILE A 219 -16.28 8.53 7.92
C ILE A 219 -17.61 9.31 7.84
N ASP A 220 -18.21 9.61 8.98
CA ASP A 220 -19.46 10.36 9.07
C ASP A 220 -19.20 11.64 9.86
N GLU A 221 -19.28 12.80 9.20
CA GLU A 221 -19.02 14.11 9.81
C GLU A 221 -17.68 14.16 10.59
N GLY A 222 -16.64 13.52 10.04
CA GLY A 222 -15.31 13.42 10.66
C GLY A 222 -15.17 12.32 11.72
N THR A 223 -16.27 11.64 12.09
CA THR A 223 -16.24 10.49 13.01
C THR A 223 -15.99 9.20 12.23
N THR A 224 -14.97 8.43 12.64
CA THR A 224 -14.70 7.12 12.04
C THR A 224 -15.56 6.05 12.70
N LEU A 225 -16.46 5.43 11.93
CA LEU A 225 -17.38 4.39 12.38
C LEU A 225 -16.93 3.01 11.90
N ALA A 226 -16.62 2.08 12.81
CA ALA A 226 -16.39 0.67 12.47
C ALA A 226 -17.71 -0.10 12.40
N LEU A 227 -18.02 -0.65 11.22
CA LEU A 227 -19.35 -1.19 10.91
C LEU A 227 -19.34 -2.67 10.54
N LEU A 228 -18.29 -3.16 9.89
CA LEU A 228 -18.15 -4.54 9.43
C LEU A 228 -16.76 -5.07 9.83
N PRO A 229 -16.64 -6.31 10.33
CA PRO A 229 -15.33 -6.91 10.50
C PRO A 229 -14.72 -7.19 9.12
N ALA A 230 -13.51 -6.71 8.87
CA ALA A 230 -12.81 -6.94 7.61
C ALA A 230 -12.15 -8.32 7.57
N THR A 231 -11.78 -8.84 8.74
CA THR A 231 -11.27 -10.21 8.91
C THR A 231 -11.65 -10.77 10.27
N SER A 232 -11.29 -12.04 10.51
CA SER A 232 -11.27 -12.60 11.87
C SER A 232 -9.98 -12.19 12.57
N GLN A 233 -10.11 -11.68 13.78
CA GLN A 233 -8.99 -11.31 14.63
C GLN A 233 -8.07 -12.52 14.85
N PRO A 234 -6.75 -12.36 14.66
CA PRO A 234 -5.81 -13.42 14.98
C PRO A 234 -5.84 -13.80 16.46
N PRO A 235 -5.59 -15.07 16.83
CA PRO A 235 -5.66 -15.53 18.23
C PRO A 235 -4.43 -15.13 19.06
N TYR A 236 -3.67 -14.13 18.63
CA TYR A 236 -2.43 -13.66 19.25
C TYR A 236 -2.42 -12.13 19.34
N ARG A 237 -1.55 -11.61 20.21
CA ARG A 237 -1.31 -10.16 20.36
C ARG A 237 -0.41 -9.63 19.24
N ALA A 238 -0.48 -8.33 18.95
CA ALA A 238 0.25 -7.70 17.86
C ALA A 238 1.79 -7.89 17.92
N ASN A 239 2.34 -8.10 19.12
CA ASN A 239 3.77 -8.36 19.35
C ASN A 239 4.16 -9.86 19.36
N ALA A 240 3.20 -10.76 19.10
CA ALA A 240 3.38 -12.20 19.12
C ALA A 240 3.05 -12.83 17.75
N VAL A 241 3.39 -12.12 16.67
CA VAL A 241 3.21 -12.61 15.30
C VAL A 241 3.99 -13.91 15.13
N PRO A 242 3.34 -15.01 14.71
CA PRO A 242 4.03 -16.27 14.48
C PRO A 242 5.14 -16.11 13.43
N PRO A 243 6.32 -16.73 13.64
CA PRO A 243 7.36 -16.69 12.62
C PRO A 243 6.85 -17.37 11.35
N PRO A 244 7.31 -16.92 10.17
CA PRO A 244 6.94 -17.58 8.93
C PRO A 244 7.45 -19.02 8.95
N PRO A 245 6.70 -19.98 8.39
CA PRO A 245 7.19 -21.35 8.28
C PRO A 245 8.53 -21.34 7.50
N PRO A 246 9.52 -22.17 7.88
CA PRO A 246 10.79 -22.25 7.17
C PRO A 246 10.53 -22.51 5.69
N ALA A 247 10.86 -21.55 4.82
CA ALA A 247 10.60 -21.67 3.39
C ALA A 247 11.49 -22.79 2.80
N TYR A 248 10.86 -23.78 2.19
CA TYR A 248 11.53 -24.85 1.46
C TYR A 248 12.02 -24.31 0.11
N ARG A 249 13.34 -24.36 -0.10
CA ARG A 249 14.11 -24.49 -1.37
C ARG A 249 13.58 -23.76 -2.62
N GLY A 250 14.26 -22.66 -2.97
CA GLY A 250 14.31 -22.16 -4.35
C GLY A 250 13.62 -20.82 -4.54
N VAL A 251 14.19 -20.04 -5.46
CA VAL A 251 13.69 -18.75 -5.92
C VAL A 251 12.32 -18.98 -6.59
N GLN A 252 11.24 -18.99 -5.82
CA GLN A 252 9.91 -18.93 -6.43
C GLN A 252 9.74 -17.53 -7.03
N PRO A 253 9.49 -17.42 -8.35
CA PRO A 253 9.38 -16.12 -9.01
C PRO A 253 8.16 -15.33 -8.56
N THR A 254 7.21 -16.00 -7.90
CA THR A 254 5.96 -15.41 -7.41
C THR A 254 5.59 -15.96 -6.04
N ILE A 255 4.88 -15.15 -5.26
CA ILE A 255 4.41 -15.45 -3.91
C ILE A 255 2.88 -15.30 -3.90
N SER A 256 2.18 -16.27 -3.34
CA SER A 256 0.73 -16.23 -3.18
C SER A 256 0.35 -15.86 -1.74
N GLY A 257 -0.80 -15.22 -1.55
CA GLY A 257 -1.23 -14.76 -0.24
C GLY A 257 -2.54 -13.97 -0.30
N THR A 258 -2.73 -13.10 0.70
CA THR A 258 -3.88 -12.19 0.75
C THR A 258 -3.46 -10.77 0.37
N ALA A 259 -4.21 -10.14 -0.53
CA ALA A 259 -4.21 -8.69 -0.69
C ALA A 259 -5.37 -8.08 0.11
N VAL A 260 -5.08 -6.96 0.76
CA VAL A 260 -6.07 -6.10 1.40
C VAL A 260 -5.94 -4.69 0.81
N TRP A 261 -6.93 -3.83 1.02
CA TRP A 261 -6.76 -2.39 0.75
C TRP A 261 -6.47 -1.62 2.03
N GLY A 262 -5.78 -0.49 1.90
CA GLY A 262 -5.44 0.42 2.97
C GLY A 262 -5.89 1.84 2.68
N ASP A 263 -6.07 2.62 3.74
CA ASP A 263 -6.49 4.02 3.66
C ASP A 263 -5.26 4.94 3.57
N PHE A 264 -4.63 4.94 2.40
CA PHE A 264 -3.53 5.82 2.02
C PHE A 264 -3.76 6.41 0.62
N GLU A 265 -3.24 7.60 0.39
CA GLU A 265 -3.58 8.41 -0.79
C GLU A 265 -2.82 7.96 -2.04
N GLU A 266 -1.57 7.53 -1.88
CA GLU A 266 -0.69 7.23 -2.99
C GLU A 266 -1.13 5.97 -3.74
N TYR A 267 -1.28 6.09 -5.07
CA TYR A 267 -1.55 4.94 -5.93
C TYR A 267 -0.38 3.96 -5.93
N GLY A 268 -0.61 2.75 -5.43
CA GLY A 268 0.40 1.70 -5.38
C GLY A 268 0.12 0.68 -4.28
N VAL A 269 1.20 0.13 -3.72
CA VAL A 269 1.15 -0.86 -2.64
C VAL A 269 1.98 -0.44 -1.43
N ALA A 270 1.50 -0.81 -0.25
CA ALA A 270 2.27 -0.88 0.97
C ALA A 270 2.76 -2.33 1.17
N TYR A 271 4.07 -2.50 1.39
CA TYR A 271 4.71 -3.82 1.44
C TYR A 271 5.26 -4.15 2.85
N PRO A 272 4.99 -5.33 3.43
CA PRO A 272 5.41 -5.65 4.81
C PRO A 272 6.92 -5.80 5.03
N MET A 273 7.65 -6.36 4.06
CA MET A 273 9.09 -6.61 4.17
C MET A 273 9.87 -5.53 3.40
N LEU A 274 9.82 -4.29 3.88
CA LEU A 274 10.70 -3.24 3.35
C LEU A 274 12.09 -3.30 3.99
N GLU A 275 13.11 -2.96 3.20
CA GLU A 275 14.46 -2.72 3.69
C GLU A 275 14.43 -1.69 4.84
N PRO A 276 15.12 -1.91 5.97
CA PRO A 276 15.00 -1.05 7.15
C PRO A 276 15.23 0.44 6.90
N GLY A 277 16.18 0.78 6.01
CA GLY A 277 16.49 2.17 5.64
C GLY A 277 15.36 2.86 4.86
N ASP A 278 14.49 2.09 4.21
CA ASP A 278 13.32 2.59 3.48
C ASP A 278 12.04 2.51 4.27
N ALA A 279 11.95 1.54 5.18
CA ALA A 279 10.74 1.32 5.94
C ALA A 279 10.46 2.45 6.92
N GLY A 280 11.49 3.13 7.44
CA GLY A 280 11.32 4.23 8.39
C GLY A 280 10.71 3.81 9.74
N CYS A 281 10.72 2.51 10.05
CA CYS A 281 10.32 1.97 11.34
C CYS A 281 10.99 0.63 11.68
N GLU A 282 11.11 0.34 12.98
CA GLU A 282 11.69 -0.90 13.52
C GLU A 282 10.78 -2.12 13.34
N ASP A 283 9.49 -1.89 13.14
CA ASP A 283 8.46 -2.93 12.96
C ASP A 283 8.41 -3.51 11.54
N ALA A 284 9.20 -2.95 10.62
CA ALA A 284 9.37 -3.50 9.29
C ALA A 284 10.03 -4.88 9.36
N GLY A 285 9.64 -5.79 8.46
CA GLY A 285 10.19 -7.14 8.46
C GLY A 285 9.43 -8.14 9.34
N VAL A 286 8.37 -7.72 10.03
CA VAL A 286 7.48 -8.62 10.77
C VAL A 286 6.38 -9.13 9.84
N SER A 287 6.47 -10.40 9.47
CA SER A 287 5.45 -11.11 8.69
C SER A 287 5.42 -12.58 9.06
N CYS A 288 4.24 -13.19 9.05
CA CYS A 288 4.10 -14.65 9.15
C CYS A 288 4.10 -15.36 7.79
N THR A 289 4.31 -14.61 6.72
CA THR A 289 4.62 -15.13 5.39
C THR A 289 6.08 -14.85 5.09
N GLY A 290 6.82 -15.85 4.58
CA GLY A 290 8.20 -15.67 4.14
C GLY A 290 8.23 -14.80 2.89
N LEU A 291 8.58 -13.53 3.05
CA LEU A 291 8.58 -12.52 2.00
C LEU A 291 10.02 -11.97 1.83
N PRO A 292 10.49 -11.72 0.59
CA PRO A 292 11.79 -11.09 0.37
C PRO A 292 11.77 -9.63 0.82
N TYR A 293 12.91 -9.12 1.25
CA TYR A 293 13.06 -7.68 1.48
C TYR A 293 13.08 -6.92 0.16
N LEU A 294 12.34 -5.82 0.08
CA LEU A 294 12.26 -4.92 -1.08
C LEU A 294 12.39 -3.46 -0.66
N SER A 295 12.65 -2.58 -1.62
CA SER A 295 12.82 -1.15 -1.41
C SER A 295 11.59 -0.35 -1.81
N LEU A 296 11.45 0.86 -1.26
CA LEU A 296 10.45 1.82 -1.75
C LEU A 296 10.76 2.19 -3.20
N GLY A 297 9.73 2.17 -4.04
CA GLY A 297 9.81 2.36 -5.48
C GLY A 297 10.09 1.10 -6.29
N SER A 298 10.39 -0.04 -5.66
CA SER A 298 10.34 -1.33 -6.37
C SER A 298 8.95 -1.56 -6.95
N VAL A 299 8.88 -2.28 -8.07
CA VAL A 299 7.62 -2.57 -8.76
C VAL A 299 7.23 -4.02 -8.51
N LEU A 300 5.98 -4.22 -8.10
CA LEU A 300 5.37 -5.53 -7.95
C LEU A 300 4.40 -5.77 -9.10
N HIS A 301 4.49 -6.92 -9.74
CA HIS A 301 3.37 -7.45 -10.50
C HIS A 301 2.37 -8.05 -9.53
N VAL A 302 1.15 -7.51 -9.48
CA VAL A 302 0.09 -7.92 -8.57
C VAL A 302 -1.06 -8.46 -9.40
N LEU A 303 -1.39 -9.74 -9.18
CA LEU A 303 -2.44 -10.45 -9.89
C LEU A 303 -3.52 -10.92 -8.91
N ASN A 304 -4.75 -10.43 -9.09
CA ASN A 304 -5.92 -10.95 -8.42
C ASN A 304 -6.23 -12.36 -8.96
N GLU A 305 -6.13 -13.38 -8.12
CA GLU A 305 -6.36 -14.77 -8.51
C GLU A 305 -7.85 -15.07 -8.70
N CYS A 306 -8.75 -14.25 -8.15
CA CYS A 306 -10.18 -14.45 -8.22
C CYS A 306 -10.76 -14.21 -9.62
N ASP A 307 -10.29 -13.17 -10.31
CA ASP A 307 -10.81 -12.76 -11.62
C ASP A 307 -9.72 -12.53 -12.68
N ARG A 308 -8.46 -12.82 -12.35
CA ARG A 308 -7.29 -12.75 -13.23
C ARG A 308 -6.91 -11.34 -13.68
N ARG A 309 -7.39 -10.30 -12.98
CA ARG A 309 -6.92 -8.91 -13.22
C ARG A 309 -5.56 -8.69 -12.60
N GLY A 310 -4.66 -8.11 -13.37
CA GLY A 310 -3.29 -7.87 -12.94
C GLY A 310 -2.81 -6.48 -13.31
N ASN A 311 -1.91 -5.92 -12.49
CA ASN A 311 -1.24 -4.67 -12.78
C ASN A 311 0.17 -4.64 -12.18
N ARG A 312 1.01 -3.74 -12.68
CA ARG A 312 2.32 -3.43 -12.11
C ARG A 312 2.19 -2.21 -11.20
N LEU A 313 2.41 -2.39 -9.92
CA LEU A 313 2.19 -1.36 -8.90
C LEU A 313 3.51 -1.07 -8.17
N PRO A 314 3.87 0.22 -8.01
CA PRO A 314 5.05 0.59 -7.24
C PRO A 314 4.78 0.40 -5.74
N ILE A 315 5.83 0.05 -5.00
CA ILE A 315 5.80 0.08 -3.54
C ILE A 315 5.96 1.53 -3.09
N VAL A 316 4.89 2.09 -2.53
CA VAL A 316 4.79 3.50 -2.15
C VAL A 316 4.86 3.71 -0.64
N ALA A 317 4.62 2.66 0.14
CA ALA A 317 4.58 2.76 1.61
C ALA A 317 5.04 1.46 2.29
N CYS A 318 5.30 1.56 3.59
CA CYS A 318 5.54 0.40 4.44
C CYS A 318 4.21 -0.23 4.89
N GLY A 319 4.09 -1.54 4.73
CA GLY A 319 2.94 -2.34 5.13
C GLY A 319 3.12 -3.09 6.46
N CYS A 320 3.91 -2.57 7.41
CA CYS A 320 4.29 -3.29 8.63
C CYS A 320 3.08 -3.77 9.46
N VAL A 321 2.00 -2.97 9.51
CA VAL A 321 0.77 -3.38 10.21
C VAL A 321 0.09 -4.54 9.51
N ALA A 322 0.02 -4.54 8.17
CA ALA A 322 -0.57 -5.64 7.40
C ALA A 322 0.20 -6.96 7.62
N GLY A 323 1.54 -6.91 7.71
CA GLY A 323 2.39 -8.08 7.99
C GLY A 323 2.07 -8.79 9.30
N ARG A 324 1.48 -8.10 10.27
CA ARG A 324 1.07 -8.70 11.55
C ARG A 324 -0.17 -9.58 11.46
N PHE A 325 -0.92 -9.55 10.36
CA PHE A 325 -2.12 -10.35 10.18
C PHE A 325 -1.82 -11.64 9.43
N CYS A 326 -2.03 -12.77 10.10
CA CYS A 326 -1.88 -14.13 9.56
C CYS A 326 -3.21 -14.77 9.16
N ASP A 327 -4.17 -13.92 8.79
CA ASP A 327 -5.48 -14.33 8.33
C ASP A 327 -5.41 -14.93 6.93
N ARG A 328 -6.57 -15.41 6.46
CA ARG A 328 -6.76 -15.91 5.10
C ARG A 328 -7.93 -15.18 4.50
N CYS A 329 -7.82 -14.84 3.23
CA CYS A 329 -8.99 -14.48 2.46
C CYS A 329 -9.73 -15.75 2.01
N LEU A 330 -11.06 -15.67 2.03
CA LEU A 330 -11.96 -16.77 1.65
C LEU A 330 -12.84 -16.43 0.45
N GLU A 331 -12.63 -15.26 -0.18
CA GLU A 331 -13.57 -14.70 -1.16
C GLU A 331 -13.71 -15.55 -2.43
N CYS A 332 -12.62 -16.10 -2.95
CA CYS A 332 -12.62 -16.93 -4.17
C CYS A 332 -11.94 -18.30 -3.96
N GLY A 333 -11.97 -18.80 -2.72
CA GLY A 333 -11.19 -19.95 -2.26
C GLY A 333 -10.33 -19.56 -1.06
N THR A 334 -9.59 -20.52 -0.50
CA THR A 334 -8.77 -20.27 0.68
C THR A 334 -7.37 -19.82 0.28
N SER A 335 -7.01 -18.58 0.59
CA SER A 335 -5.64 -18.07 0.36
C SER A 335 -4.60 -18.80 1.21
N GLU A 336 -3.33 -18.67 0.82
CA GLU A 336 -2.23 -18.87 1.76
C GLU A 336 -2.35 -17.91 2.95
N ARG A 337 -1.78 -18.29 4.10
CA ARG A 337 -1.86 -17.45 5.30
C ARG A 337 -0.99 -16.21 5.14
N GLY A 338 -1.53 -15.10 5.62
CA GLY A 338 -0.82 -13.83 5.74
C GLY A 338 -1.14 -12.85 4.61
N ARG A 339 -1.09 -11.58 4.99
CA ARG A 339 -1.23 -10.46 4.05
C ARG A 339 0.13 -10.14 3.48
N ILE A 340 0.23 -10.19 2.15
CA ILE A 340 1.51 -9.98 1.46
C ILE A 340 1.63 -8.60 0.84
N VAL A 341 0.49 -7.92 0.62
CA VAL A 341 0.41 -6.54 0.15
C VAL A 341 -0.83 -5.86 0.73
N GLU A 342 -0.73 -4.56 0.93
CA GLU A 342 -1.87 -3.69 1.18
C GLU A 342 -1.94 -2.64 0.06
N LEU A 343 -3.00 -2.68 -0.74
CA LEU A 343 -3.17 -1.87 -1.93
C LEU A 343 -3.82 -0.52 -1.60
N SER A 344 -3.51 0.52 -2.36
CA SER A 344 -4.32 1.75 -2.33
C SER A 344 -5.76 1.40 -2.71
N THR A 345 -6.73 2.17 -2.20
CA THR A 345 -8.15 1.92 -2.47
C THR A 345 -8.46 1.87 -3.97
N THR A 346 -7.87 2.77 -4.76
CA THR A 346 -8.00 2.79 -6.22
C THR A 346 -7.43 1.52 -6.85
N ALA A 347 -6.16 1.19 -6.58
CA ALA A 347 -5.53 0.00 -7.15
C ALA A 347 -6.26 -1.30 -6.76
N TYR A 348 -6.80 -1.38 -5.55
CA TYR A 348 -7.59 -2.52 -5.10
C TYR A 348 -8.87 -2.70 -5.94
N VAL A 349 -9.60 -1.61 -6.20
CA VAL A 349 -10.83 -1.63 -7.01
C VAL A 349 -10.53 -1.93 -8.48
N GLU A 350 -9.46 -1.35 -9.02
CA GLU A 350 -8.99 -1.61 -10.39
C GLU A 350 -8.67 -3.10 -10.61
N LEU A 351 -8.04 -3.74 -9.62
CA LEU A 351 -7.77 -5.18 -9.63
C LEU A 351 -9.00 -6.04 -9.34
N GLY A 352 -10.21 -5.47 -9.30
CA GLY A 352 -11.47 -6.20 -9.14
C GLY A 352 -11.88 -6.44 -7.69
N GLY A 353 -11.21 -5.81 -6.73
CA GLY A 353 -11.56 -5.87 -5.33
C GLY A 353 -12.91 -5.21 -5.02
N GLU A 354 -13.64 -5.79 -4.07
CA GLU A 354 -14.87 -5.24 -3.51
C GLU A 354 -14.54 -4.66 -2.13
N LEU A 355 -14.63 -3.33 -1.96
CA LEU A 355 -14.13 -2.67 -0.75
C LEU A 355 -14.83 -3.16 0.52
N THR A 356 -16.11 -3.55 0.41
CA THR A 356 -16.88 -4.11 1.53
C THR A 356 -16.51 -5.55 1.89
N LYS A 357 -15.83 -6.30 1.00
CA LYS A 357 -15.27 -7.62 1.30
C LYS A 357 -13.89 -7.53 1.94
N GLY A 358 -13.10 -6.53 1.54
CA GLY A 358 -11.85 -6.19 2.21
C GLY A 358 -10.65 -7.08 1.91
N CYS A 359 -10.80 -8.18 1.17
CA CYS A 359 -9.66 -8.98 0.76
C CYS A 359 -9.91 -9.68 -0.58
N PHE A 360 -8.83 -10.08 -1.25
CA PHE A 360 -8.86 -11.11 -2.30
C PHE A 360 -7.57 -11.93 -2.30
N ASN A 361 -7.61 -13.10 -2.93
CA ASN A 361 -6.44 -13.96 -3.11
C ASN A 361 -5.55 -13.37 -4.18
N VAL A 362 -4.26 -13.22 -3.89
CA VAL A 362 -3.33 -12.51 -4.77
C VAL A 362 -2.08 -13.34 -5.02
N ARG A 363 -1.52 -13.18 -6.21
CA ARG A 363 -0.16 -13.58 -6.54
C ARG A 363 0.67 -12.36 -6.85
N VAL A 364 1.86 -12.28 -6.26
CA VAL A 364 2.79 -11.18 -6.43
C VAL A 364 4.11 -11.69 -7.00
N GLY A 365 4.63 -11.03 -8.02
CA GLY A 365 5.97 -11.23 -8.55
C GLY A 365 6.76 -9.93 -8.62
N LEU A 366 8.07 -10.01 -8.85
CA LEU A 366 8.86 -8.83 -9.20
C LEU A 366 8.48 -8.37 -10.62
N GLY A 367 8.14 -7.08 -10.74
CA GLY A 367 7.58 -6.48 -11.96
C GLY A 367 8.59 -6.03 -13.00
#